data_AF-A0AAD4LXK7-F1
#
_entry.id   AF-A0AAD4LXK7-F1
#
_cell.length_a   1.000
_cell.length_b   1.000
_cell.length_c   1.000
_cell.angle_alpha   90.00
_cell.angle_beta   90.00
_cell.angle_gamma   90.00
#
_symmetry.space_group_name_H-M   'P 1'
#
loop_
_entity.id
_entity.type
_entity.pdbx_description
1 polymer ?
#
loop_
_entity_poly.entity_id
_entity_poly.type
_entity_poly.pdbx_seq_one_letter_code
_entity_poly.pdbx_strand_id
1 'polypeptide(L)'
;IVELDGDKVTRIIWKRIQEELILPYLQLDIKYFDLGLEHRDATDDRVTIVSEEAILKYNVGIKCATIAPDGASVKEFKLEQMW
;
A
#
# COMPACT_ATOMS: atom_id res chain seq x y z
N ILE A 1 3.34 8.48 11.28
CA ILE A 1 2.63 7.19 11.05
C ILE A 1 3.09 6.61 9.73
N VAL A 2 3.04 5.29 9.58
CA VAL A 2 3.35 4.63 8.30
C VAL A 2 2.05 4.31 7.58
N GLU A 3 1.96 4.71 6.32
CA GLU A 3 0.83 4.44 5.45
C GLU A 3 1.25 3.46 4.37
N LEU A 4 0.48 2.39 4.24
CA LEU A 4 0.63 1.35 3.24
C LEU A 4 -0.60 1.42 2.33
N ASP A 5 -0.45 2.04 1.16
CA ASP A 5 -1.51 2.18 0.17
C ASP A 5 -1.81 0.83 -0.51
N GLY A 6 -2.97 0.72 -1.15
CA GLY A 6 -3.53 -0.55 -1.62
C GLY A 6 -3.95 -0.54 -3.07
N ASP A 7 -4.90 -1.40 -3.39
CA ASP A 7 -5.33 -1.66 -4.76
C ASP A 7 -6.79 -1.24 -5.01
N LYS A 8 -7.17 -1.16 -6.30
CA LYS A 8 -8.55 -1.06 -6.79
C LYS A 8 -9.37 0.05 -6.10
N VAL A 9 -10.64 -0.24 -5.78
CA VAL A 9 -11.60 0.72 -5.22
C VAL A 9 -11.19 1.16 -3.81
N THR A 10 -10.52 0.30 -3.04
CA THR A 10 -10.07 0.63 -1.68
C THR A 10 -9.02 1.74 -1.68
N ARG A 11 -8.11 1.79 -2.67
CA ARG A 11 -7.17 2.92 -2.86
C ARG A 11 -7.89 4.26 -3.03
N ILE A 12 -8.95 4.27 -3.85
CA ILE A 12 -9.74 5.48 -4.13
C ILE A 12 -10.50 5.92 -2.87
N ILE A 13 -11.16 4.98 -2.19
CA ILE A 13 -11.90 5.27 -0.95
C ILE A 13 -10.95 5.76 0.14
N TRP A 14 -9.79 5.13 0.29
CA TRP A 14 -8.80 5.50 1.30
C TRP A 14 -8.30 6.94 1.12
N LYS A 15 -7.95 7.32 -0.11
CA LYS A 15 -7.58 8.70 -0.43
C LYS A 15 -8.67 9.71 -0.05
N ARG A 16 -9.94 9.40 -0.36
CA ARG A 16 -11.08 10.26 0.00
C ARG A 16 -11.26 10.37 1.52
N ILE A 17 -11.11 9.28 2.27
CA ILE A 17 -11.16 9.30 3.73
C ILE A 17 -10.06 10.22 4.28
N GLN A 18 -8.84 10.13 3.77
CA GLN A 18 -7.75 11.00 4.22
C GLN A 18 -8.02 12.47 3.93
N GLU A 19 -8.40 12.81 2.70
CA GLU A 19 -8.63 14.18 2.24
C GLU A 19 -9.86 14.83 2.88
N GLU A 20 -10.95 14.09 3.06
CA GLU A 20 -12.21 14.63 3.55
C GLU A 20 -12.31 14.55 5.09
N LEU A 21 -11.73 13.53 5.72
CA LEU A 21 -12.03 13.20 7.13
C LEU A 21 -10.82 13.24 8.08
N ILE A 22 -9.58 13.29 7.57
CA ILE A 22 -8.37 13.24 8.43
C ILE A 22 -7.54 14.52 8.30
N LEU A 23 -7.01 14.78 7.10
CA LEU A 23 -6.04 15.86 6.84
C LEU A 23 -6.59 17.28 7.05
N PRO A 24 -7.91 17.56 6.93
CA PRO A 24 -8.46 18.86 7.31
C PRO A 24 -8.38 19.15 8.81
N TYR A 25 -8.25 18.11 9.65
CA TYR A 25 -8.35 18.20 11.11
C TYR A 25 -7.04 17.84 11.82
N LEU A 26 -6.14 17.11 11.17
CA LEU A 26 -4.89 16.63 11.75
C LEU A 26 -3.72 16.88 10.80
N GLN A 27 -2.70 17.55 11.32
CA GLN A 27 -1.39 17.60 10.67
C GLN A 27 -0.60 16.35 11.07
N LEU A 28 -0.36 15.45 10.11
CA LEU A 28 0.32 14.18 10.34
C LEU A 28 1.62 14.11 9.54
N ASP A 29 2.70 13.64 10.16
CA ASP A 29 3.89 13.20 9.44
C ASP A 29 3.66 11.75 8.95
N ILE A 30 3.36 11.63 7.65
CA ILE A 30 3.00 10.37 7.00
C ILE A 30 4.21 9.86 6.21
N LYS A 31 4.64 8.62 6.52
CA LYS A 31 5.61 7.88 5.71
C LYS A 31 4.84 6.96 4.77
N TYR A 32 4.79 7.36 3.50
CA TYR A 32 3.97 6.71 2.48
C TYR A 32 4.71 5.59 1.76
N PHE A 33 4.04 4.45 1.57
CA PHE A 33 4.50 3.31 0.78
C PHE A 33 3.35 2.82 -0.10
N ASP A 34 3.61 2.68 -1.40
CA ASP A 34 2.64 2.13 -2.36
C ASP A 34 2.78 0.60 -2.41
N LEU A 35 1.83 -0.13 -1.81
CA LEU A 35 1.76 -1.60 -1.92
C LEU A 35 0.75 -2.03 -2.99
N GLY A 36 0.43 -1.16 -3.94
CA GLY A 36 -0.29 -1.55 -5.14
C GLY A 36 0.46 -2.66 -5.89
N LEU A 37 -0.28 -3.58 -6.51
CA LEU A 37 0.27 -4.77 -7.16
C LEU A 37 1.37 -4.45 -8.17
N GLU A 38 1.15 -3.43 -9.01
CA GLU A 38 2.12 -2.97 -10.01
C GLU A 38 3.42 -2.45 -9.37
N HIS A 39 3.32 -1.76 -8.23
CA HIS A 39 4.50 -1.21 -7.54
C HIS A 39 5.25 -2.30 -6.77
N ARG A 40 4.53 -3.26 -6.18
CA ARG A 40 5.14 -4.46 -5.60
C ARG A 40 5.91 -5.25 -6.65
N ASP A 41 5.30 -5.51 -7.81
CA ASP A 41 5.97 -6.23 -8.90
C ASP A 41 7.19 -5.45 -9.41
N ALA A 42 7.06 -4.14 -9.66
CA ALA A 42 8.17 -3.29 -10.13
C ALA A 42 9.34 -3.14 -9.13
N THR A 43 9.15 -3.53 -7.87
CA THR A 43 10.17 -3.43 -6.82
C THR A 43 10.64 -4.79 -6.30
N ASP A 44 10.30 -5.88 -6.98
CA ASP A 44 10.56 -7.24 -6.50
C ASP A 44 10.01 -7.47 -5.07
N ASP A 45 8.83 -6.90 -4.80
CA ASP A 45 8.14 -6.82 -3.50
C ASP A 45 8.97 -6.20 -2.36
N ARG A 46 10.09 -5.56 -2.68
CA ARG A 46 10.96 -4.89 -1.70
C ARG A 46 10.24 -3.75 -0.97
N VAL A 47 9.27 -3.10 -1.61
CA VAL A 47 8.44 -2.07 -0.97
C VAL A 47 7.70 -2.59 0.26
N THR A 48 7.27 -3.86 0.25
CA THR A 48 6.58 -4.50 1.35
C THR A 48 7.50 -4.62 2.56
N ILE A 49 8.73 -5.10 2.36
CA ILE A 49 9.75 -5.22 3.41
C ILE A 49 10.12 -3.86 4.00
N VAL A 50 10.37 -2.86 3.14
CA VAL A 50 10.75 -1.52 3.60
C VAL A 50 9.61 -0.86 4.40
N SER A 51 8.35 -1.11 4.00
CA SER A 51 7.20 -0.61 4.75
C SER A 51 7.08 -1.25 6.13
N GLU A 52 7.41 -2.54 6.27
CA GLU A 52 7.47 -3.24 7.55
C GLU A 52 8.58 -2.69 8.46
N GLU A 53 9.79 -2.49 7.91
CA GLU A 53 10.89 -1.84 8.64
C GLU A 53 10.52 -0.43 9.13
N ALA A 54 9.78 0.33 8.31
CA ALA A 54 9.26 1.62 8.71
C ALA A 54 8.23 1.49 9.84
N ILE A 55 7.32 0.50 9.79
CA ILE A 55 6.37 0.25 10.89
C ILE A 55 7.13 -0.06 12.17
N LEU A 56 8.16 -0.92 12.14
CA LEU A 56 8.97 -1.22 13.31
C LEU A 56 9.63 0.03 13.89
N LYS A 57 10.11 0.94 13.03
CA LYS A 57 10.74 2.20 13.46
C LYS A 57 9.74 3.20 14.05
N TYR A 58 8.54 3.30 13.47
CA TYR A 58 7.55 4.34 13.79
C TYR A 58 6.35 3.83 14.60
N ASN A 59 6.35 2.54 14.95
CA ASN A 59 5.40 1.79 15.80
C ASN A 59 3.94 1.70 15.34
N VAL A 60 3.48 2.56 14.43
CA VAL A 60 2.08 2.60 13.99
C VAL A 60 2.00 2.60 12.47
N GLY A 61 1.36 1.56 11.94
CA GLY A 61 1.05 1.39 10.53
C GLY A 61 -0.46 1.38 10.26
N ILE A 62 -0.86 1.95 9.13
CA ILE A 62 -2.22 1.85 8.58
C ILE A 62 -2.10 1.24 7.20
N LYS A 63 -2.83 0.15 6.95
CA LYS A 63 -2.74 -0.61 5.71
C LYS A 63 -4.07 -0.67 4.98
N CYS A 64 -4.05 -0.22 3.73
CA CYS A 64 -5.15 -0.41 2.79
C CYS A 64 -5.14 -1.84 2.22
N ALA A 65 -6.30 -2.31 1.73
CA ALA A 65 -6.42 -3.65 1.18
C ALA A 65 -5.61 -3.79 -0.11
N THR A 66 -4.86 -4.89 -0.23
CA THR A 66 -3.99 -5.21 -1.37
C THR A 66 -4.46 -6.49 -2.03
N ILE A 67 -4.21 -6.62 -3.34
CA ILE A 67 -4.46 -7.86 -4.09
C ILE A 67 -3.42 -8.90 -3.66
N ALA A 68 -3.86 -10.11 -3.29
CA ALA A 68 -3.00 -11.28 -3.27
C ALA A 68 -3.11 -11.96 -4.64
N PRO A 69 -2.05 -11.96 -5.47
CA PRO A 69 -2.12 -12.52 -6.81
C PRO A 69 -2.30 -14.05 -6.77
N ASP A 70 -3.19 -14.55 -7.62
CA ASP A 70 -3.30 -15.98 -7.92
C ASP A 70 -2.79 -16.28 -9.35
N GLY A 71 -2.74 -17.56 -9.75
CA GLY A 71 -2.22 -17.96 -11.06
C GLY A 71 -2.98 -17.36 -12.26
N ALA A 72 -4.23 -16.90 -12.07
CA ALA A 72 -4.96 -16.16 -13.09
C ALA A 72 -4.52 -14.69 -13.13
N SER A 73 -4.33 -14.07 -11.97
CA SER A 73 -3.87 -12.69 -11.78
C SER A 73 -2.45 -12.48 -12.34
N VAL A 74 -1.54 -13.46 -12.19
CA VAL A 74 -0.19 -13.38 -12.79
C VAL A 74 -0.26 -13.20 -14.31
N LYS A 75 -1.20 -13.88 -14.98
CA LYS A 75 -1.39 -13.77 -16.43
C LYS A 75 -2.08 -12.48 -16.83
N GLU A 76 -3.07 -12.05 -16.05
CA GLU A 76 -3.82 -10.81 -16.29
C GLU A 76 -2.92 -9.57 -16.17
N PHE A 77 -2.11 -9.52 -15.12
CA PHE A 77 -1.23 -8.38 -14.82
C PHE A 77 0.20 -8.54 -15.33
N LYS A 78 0.54 -9.68 -15.96
CA LYS A 78 1.89 -10.01 -16.47
C LYS A 78 2.99 -9.88 -15.41
N LEU A 79 2.68 -10.32 -14.20
CA LEU A 79 3.60 -10.25 -13.06
C LEU A 79 4.80 -11.19 -13.27
N GLU A 80 5.94 -10.84 -12.69
CA GLU A 80 7.12 -11.69 -12.74
C GLU A 80 6.90 -12.98 -11.94
N GLN A 81 6.21 -12.90 -10.79
CA GLN A 81 5.87 -14.05 -9.96
C GLN A 81 4.66 -13.80 -9.04
N MET A 82 4.24 -14.86 -8.31
CA MET A 82 3.23 -14.77 -7.25
C MET A 82 3.90 -14.29 -5.96
N TRP A 83 3.68 -13.02 -5.61
CA TRP A 83 4.15 -12.36 -4.39
C TRP A 83 3.18 -12.52 -3.22
#